data_AF-A0AAJ1SJX3-F1
#
_entry.id   AF-A0AAJ1SJX3-F1
#
_cell.length_a   1.000
_cell.length_b   1.000
_cell.length_c   1.000
_cell.angle_alpha   90.00
_cell.angle_beta   90.00
_cell.angle_gamma   90.00
#
_symmetry.space_group_name_H-M   'P 1'
#
loop_
_entity.id
_entity.type
_entity.pdbx_description
1 polymer ?
#
loop_
_entity_poly.entity_id
_entity_poly.type
_entity_poly.pdbx_seq_one_letter_code
_entity_poly.pdbx_strand_id
1 'polypeptide(L)'
;MKKIVGVGLILFSSIVLGACGNSNSNSDTPKETTTASSTMVSLEFSSSVEKKTNLLSNDSDFGKIADNVPDGESIEVQGKQDYSTNFNDNSWAGVNLNIDRVSVVKTTDIKDYSDNQYNGFVAVHYNIDNTQQDVSIYPNQATIVTDYGEQVDDGGVFNYDSWDGDFMKGTKKDGWGIYPLSKLPDASSIKSLRLKIDSSYETDNYDDENSYHTYDINLNLQ
;
A
#
# COMPACT_ATOMS: atom_id res chain seq x y z
N MET A 1 -4.74 49.70 -18.03
CA MET A 1 -5.42 48.69 -17.21
C MET A 1 -4.97 48.87 -15.77
N LYS A 2 -5.92 49.04 -14.85
CA LYS A 2 -5.71 49.59 -13.50
C LYS A 2 -5.04 48.58 -12.57
N LYS A 3 -4.00 49.00 -11.86
CA LYS A 3 -3.34 48.28 -10.77
C LYS A 3 -4.15 48.48 -9.48
N ILE A 4 -4.43 47.41 -8.74
CA ILE A 4 -4.90 47.49 -7.36
C ILE A 4 -3.93 46.70 -6.49
N VAL A 5 -3.23 47.47 -5.66
CA VAL A 5 -2.41 47.05 -4.53
C VAL A 5 -3.36 46.85 -3.34
N GLY A 6 -3.22 45.74 -2.63
CA GLY A 6 -3.99 45.45 -1.41
C GLY A 6 -3.14 44.72 -0.39
N VAL A 7 -2.56 45.49 0.53
CA VAL A 7 -1.89 45.05 1.75
C VAL A 7 -2.95 44.65 2.78
N GLY A 8 -2.81 43.50 3.43
CA GLY A 8 -3.73 43.01 4.47
C GLY A 8 -3.02 42.12 5.49
N LEU A 9 -2.63 42.75 6.60
CA LEU A 9 -2.02 42.23 7.84
C LEU A 9 -3.05 41.46 8.69
N ILE A 10 -2.72 40.27 9.23
CA ILE A 10 -3.36 39.62 10.42
C ILE A 10 -2.35 38.59 10.99
N LEU A 11 -1.62 38.96 12.04
CA LEU A 11 -1.79 38.60 13.47
C LEU A 11 -1.34 37.17 13.87
N PHE A 12 -0.14 37.10 14.45
CA PHE A 12 0.33 36.01 15.29
C PHE A 12 -0.43 35.99 16.63
N SER A 13 -0.94 34.82 17.03
CA SER A 13 -1.36 34.57 18.42
C SER A 13 -0.80 33.24 18.88
N SER A 14 0.17 33.32 19.79
CA SER A 14 0.82 32.23 20.51
C SER A 14 -0.14 31.55 21.49
N ILE A 15 -0.25 30.22 21.41
CA ILE A 15 -0.91 29.39 22.43
C ILE A 15 0.17 28.90 23.39
N VAL A 16 -0.02 29.20 24.68
CA VAL A 16 0.77 28.70 25.79
C VAL A 16 0.12 27.40 26.26
N LEU A 17 0.87 26.29 26.23
CA LEU A 17 0.44 25.03 26.85
C LEU A 17 0.96 25.00 28.29
N GLY A 18 0.03 25.02 29.24
CA GLY A 18 0.28 24.65 30.63
C GLY A 18 -0.54 23.40 30.97
N ALA A 19 0.13 22.35 31.43
CA ALA A 19 -0.50 21.26 32.19
C ALA A 19 0.52 20.66 33.16
N CYS A 20 0.30 20.94 34.44
CA CYS A 20 0.77 20.17 35.59
C CYS A 20 0.41 18.68 35.38
N GLY A 21 1.21 17.68 35.74
CA GLY A 21 1.92 17.56 37.00
C GLY A 21 1.00 16.96 38.05
N ASN A 22 0.81 15.64 38.06
CA ASN A 22 0.23 14.91 39.19
C ASN A 22 1.00 13.61 39.44
N SER A 23 2.09 13.74 40.18
CA SER A 23 2.77 12.65 40.85
C SER A 23 2.05 12.42 42.19
N ASN A 24 1.34 11.30 42.35
CA ASN A 24 0.89 10.89 43.66
C ASN A 24 1.75 9.73 44.18
N SER A 25 2.36 10.02 45.31
CA SER A 25 3.32 9.26 46.09
C SER A 25 2.70 8.12 46.90
N ASN A 26 3.51 7.07 47.09
CA ASN A 26 3.69 6.22 48.28
C ASN A 26 2.47 5.90 49.18
N SER A 27 2.29 4.61 49.50
CA SER A 27 2.96 4.02 50.67
C SER A 27 2.56 2.56 50.92
N ASP A 28 3.52 1.80 51.43
CA ASP A 28 3.54 0.38 51.73
C ASP A 28 2.47 -0.16 52.72
N THR A 29 2.12 -1.44 52.48
CA THR A 29 1.81 -2.59 53.37
C THR A 29 2.20 -2.47 54.88
N PRO A 30 1.69 -3.28 55.86
CA PRO A 30 1.22 -4.69 55.74
C PRO A 30 0.13 -5.23 56.74
N LYS A 31 -0.32 -6.49 56.52
CA LYS A 31 -0.20 -7.69 57.43
C LYS A 31 -1.44 -8.62 57.59
N GLU A 32 -1.14 -9.92 57.46
CA GLU A 32 -1.71 -11.18 58.04
C GLU A 32 -2.95 -11.91 57.47
N THR A 33 -2.64 -13.04 56.81
CA THR A 33 -2.96 -14.45 57.17
C THR A 33 -4.42 -14.88 57.41
N THR A 34 -4.93 -15.79 56.57
CA THR A 34 -5.42 -17.12 56.99
C THR A 34 -5.77 -18.03 55.80
N THR A 35 -5.32 -19.28 55.92
CA THR A 35 -5.52 -20.41 55.00
C THR A 35 -6.93 -20.99 55.14
N ALA A 36 -7.62 -21.26 54.02
CA ALA A 36 -8.66 -22.29 53.97
C ALA A 36 -8.80 -22.87 52.55
N SER A 37 -8.56 -24.18 52.48
CA SER A 37 -8.79 -25.07 51.34
C SER A 37 -10.28 -25.13 50.97
N SER A 38 -10.60 -25.07 49.68
CA SER A 38 -11.82 -25.65 49.13
C SER A 38 -11.62 -25.99 47.65
N THR A 39 -11.40 -27.28 47.39
CA THR A 39 -11.55 -27.89 46.07
C THR A 39 -13.04 -27.90 45.72
N MET A 40 -13.41 -27.19 44.66
CA MET A 40 -14.70 -27.35 43.96
C MET A 40 -14.38 -27.43 42.46
N VAL A 41 -14.56 -28.62 41.89
CA VAL A 41 -14.62 -28.85 40.45
C VAL A 41 -15.96 -28.31 39.95
N SER A 42 -15.96 -27.41 38.97
CA SER A 42 -17.09 -27.32 38.02
C SER A 42 -16.74 -26.50 36.78
N LEU A 43 -16.87 -27.18 35.64
CA LEU A 43 -17.25 -26.71 34.30
C LEU A 43 -16.21 -26.02 33.42
N GLU A 44 -15.78 -26.80 32.43
CA GLU A 44 -15.26 -26.33 31.16
C GLU A 44 -16.24 -25.41 30.42
N PHE A 45 -15.63 -24.62 29.53
CA PHE A 45 -16.17 -24.00 28.31
C PHE A 45 -16.27 -22.47 28.36
N SER A 46 -15.12 -21.83 28.21
CA SER A 46 -15.05 -20.69 27.31
C SER A 46 -14.25 -21.15 26.10
N SER A 47 -14.95 -21.54 25.05
CA SER A 47 -14.38 -21.53 23.71
C SER A 47 -13.88 -20.11 23.44
N SER A 48 -12.60 -19.86 23.71
CA SER A 48 -11.87 -18.83 23.02
C SER A 48 -11.80 -19.27 21.56
N VAL A 49 -12.88 -19.02 20.83
CA VAL A 49 -12.79 -18.81 19.40
C VAL A 49 -11.89 -17.60 19.30
N GLU A 50 -10.60 -17.86 19.04
CA GLU A 50 -9.73 -16.86 18.44
C GLU A 50 -10.48 -16.37 17.20
N LYS A 51 -11.17 -15.25 17.35
CA LYS A 51 -11.67 -14.51 16.20
C LYS A 51 -10.39 -14.07 15.52
N LYS A 52 -9.89 -14.84 14.54
CA LYS A 52 -8.87 -14.36 13.62
C LYS A 52 -9.43 -13.08 13.04
N THR A 53 -8.96 -11.96 13.56
CA THR A 53 -9.37 -10.66 13.07
C THR A 53 -8.78 -10.57 11.67
N ASN A 54 -9.64 -10.52 10.65
CA ASN A 54 -9.22 -10.45 9.26
C ASN A 54 -8.76 -9.02 8.93
N LEU A 55 -7.80 -8.51 9.71
CA LEU A 55 -7.29 -7.16 9.60
C LEU A 55 -6.18 -7.12 8.56
N LEU A 56 -6.18 -6.07 7.74
CA LEU A 56 -5.16 -5.85 6.73
C LEU A 56 -3.76 -5.74 7.36
N SER A 57 -3.65 -5.15 8.55
CA SER A 57 -2.39 -5.03 9.32
C SER A 57 -1.70 -6.38 9.62
N ASN A 58 -2.45 -7.48 9.55
CA ASN A 58 -1.92 -8.84 9.75
C ASN A 58 -1.47 -9.50 8.44
N ASP A 59 -1.75 -8.89 7.29
CA ASP A 59 -1.28 -9.37 5.99
C ASP A 59 0.22 -9.06 5.84
N SER A 60 1.01 -10.06 5.43
CA SER A 60 2.46 -9.94 5.33
C SER A 60 2.93 -9.03 4.21
N ASP A 61 2.15 -8.95 3.13
CA ASP A 61 2.50 -8.14 1.95
C ASP A 61 1.90 -6.75 2.06
N PHE A 62 0.68 -6.64 2.59
CA PHE A 62 -0.12 -5.41 2.52
C PHE A 62 -0.36 -4.72 3.87
N GLY A 63 0.20 -5.25 4.97
CA GLY A 63 0.01 -4.71 6.31
C GLY A 63 0.40 -3.24 6.46
N LYS A 64 1.43 -2.79 5.73
CA LYS A 64 1.89 -1.39 5.73
C LYS A 64 0.83 -0.40 5.25
N ILE A 65 -0.16 -0.82 4.46
CA ILE A 65 -1.27 0.06 4.06
C ILE A 65 -2.05 0.51 5.31
N ALA A 66 -2.23 -0.39 6.28
CA ALA A 66 -2.92 -0.08 7.53
C ALA A 66 -2.11 0.81 8.48
N ASP A 67 -0.79 0.92 8.30
CA ASP A 67 0.05 1.83 9.11
C ASP A 67 -0.04 3.29 8.63
N ASN A 68 -0.59 3.52 7.43
CA ASN A 68 -0.62 4.83 6.77
C ASN A 68 -2.03 5.40 6.62
N VAL A 69 -3.01 4.84 7.32
CA VAL A 69 -4.35 5.44 7.47
C VAL A 69 -4.44 6.32 8.72
N PRO A 70 -5.43 7.23 8.82
CA PRO A 70 -5.63 8.04 10.03
C PRO A 70 -5.73 7.21 11.32
N ASP A 71 -5.17 7.74 12.41
CA ASP A 71 -5.10 7.06 13.71
C ASP A 71 -6.46 6.50 14.18
N GLY A 72 -6.46 5.22 14.56
CA GLY A 72 -7.63 4.53 15.12
C GLY A 72 -8.56 3.88 14.09
N GLU A 73 -8.30 4.04 12.79
CA GLU A 73 -8.99 3.28 11.75
C GLU A 73 -8.42 1.86 11.63
N SER A 74 -9.30 0.85 11.63
CA SER A 74 -8.93 -0.54 11.38
C SER A 74 -9.48 -0.98 10.03
N ILE A 75 -8.62 -1.50 9.16
CA ILE A 75 -9.03 -1.99 7.84
C ILE A 75 -9.29 -3.49 7.92
N GLU A 76 -10.52 -3.92 7.68
CA GLU A 76 -10.87 -5.33 7.58
C GLU A 76 -10.80 -5.78 6.12
N VAL A 77 -10.19 -6.94 5.87
CA VAL A 77 -10.25 -7.64 4.58
C VAL A 77 -11.61 -8.33 4.48
N GLN A 78 -12.36 -8.01 3.42
CA GLN A 78 -13.67 -8.61 3.13
C GLN A 78 -13.57 -9.71 2.08
N GLY A 79 -12.52 -9.70 1.27
CA GLY A 79 -12.22 -10.75 0.30
C GLY A 79 -10.82 -10.58 -0.29
N LYS A 80 -10.18 -11.67 -0.68
CA LYS A 80 -8.88 -11.69 -1.36
C LYS A 80 -8.93 -12.77 -2.43
N GLN A 81 -8.49 -12.42 -3.63
CA GLN A 81 -8.34 -13.36 -4.74
C GLN A 81 -6.94 -13.19 -5.33
N ASP A 82 -6.17 -14.26 -5.27
CA ASP A 82 -4.83 -14.30 -5.83
C ASP A 82 -4.86 -15.02 -7.19
N TYR A 83 -4.08 -14.51 -8.13
CA TYR A 83 -3.90 -15.03 -9.47
C TYR A 83 -2.42 -15.23 -9.73
N SER A 84 -2.06 -16.37 -10.30
CA SER A 84 -0.72 -16.58 -10.86
C SER A 84 -0.71 -16.15 -12.32
N THR A 85 0.39 -15.56 -12.75
CA THR A 85 0.61 -15.15 -14.13
C THR A 85 2.01 -15.59 -14.58
N ASN A 86 2.24 -15.62 -15.88
CA ASN A 86 3.53 -15.95 -16.47
C ASN A 86 3.94 -14.89 -17.50
N PHE A 87 3.49 -13.65 -17.28
CA PHE A 87 3.78 -12.54 -18.19
C PHE A 87 5.27 -12.23 -18.18
N ASN A 88 5.84 -12.00 -19.35
CA ASN A 88 7.23 -11.64 -19.51
C ASN A 88 7.41 -10.73 -20.72
N ASP A 89 8.13 -9.63 -20.54
CA ASP A 89 8.54 -8.71 -21.60
C ASP A 89 10.03 -8.39 -21.46
N ASN A 90 10.81 -8.68 -22.50
CA ASN A 90 12.22 -8.38 -22.58
C ASN A 90 12.58 -7.56 -23.83
N SER A 91 11.60 -6.83 -24.37
CA SER A 91 11.69 -6.15 -25.66
C SER A 91 12.51 -4.85 -25.63
N TRP A 92 12.80 -4.30 -24.46
CA TRP A 92 13.42 -2.97 -24.33
C TRP A 92 14.65 -2.94 -23.42
N ALA A 93 15.71 -2.27 -23.88
CA ALA A 93 16.92 -1.88 -23.16
C ALA A 93 17.62 -2.94 -22.28
N GLY A 94 17.40 -4.24 -22.55
CA GLY A 94 17.93 -5.33 -21.72
C GLY A 94 17.25 -5.46 -20.35
N VAL A 95 16.07 -4.88 -20.20
CA VAL A 95 15.17 -5.05 -19.05
C VAL A 95 14.28 -6.26 -19.31
N ASN A 96 14.34 -7.25 -18.43
CA ASN A 96 13.37 -8.34 -18.39
C ASN A 96 12.35 -8.06 -17.29
N LEU A 97 11.15 -7.64 -17.69
CA LEU A 97 10.00 -7.38 -16.84
C LEU A 97 9.11 -8.62 -16.79
N ASN A 98 8.98 -9.21 -15.61
CA ASN A 98 8.06 -10.31 -15.36
C ASN A 98 6.98 -9.88 -14.35
N ILE A 99 5.76 -10.36 -14.59
CA ILE A 99 4.68 -10.34 -13.61
C ILE A 99 4.33 -11.80 -13.35
N ASP A 100 4.40 -12.21 -12.09
CA ASP A 100 4.15 -13.59 -11.65
C ASP A 100 2.89 -13.71 -10.81
N ARG A 101 2.45 -12.63 -10.14
CA ARG A 101 1.27 -12.64 -9.27
C ARG A 101 0.46 -11.35 -9.38
N VAL A 102 -0.85 -11.51 -9.21
CA VAL A 102 -1.80 -10.42 -9.01
C VAL A 102 -2.69 -10.80 -7.82
N SER A 103 -2.86 -9.88 -6.87
CA SER A 103 -3.78 -10.02 -5.74
C SER A 103 -4.84 -8.94 -5.82
N VAL A 104 -6.11 -9.31 -5.81
CA VAL A 104 -7.24 -8.38 -5.72
C VAL A 104 -7.80 -8.48 -4.31
N VAL A 105 -7.76 -7.37 -3.57
CA VAL A 105 -8.13 -7.34 -2.16
C VAL A 105 -9.29 -6.37 -1.96
N LYS A 106 -10.41 -6.90 -1.48
CA LYS A 106 -11.58 -6.14 -1.05
C LYS A 106 -11.47 -5.85 0.44
N THR A 107 -11.69 -4.61 0.84
CA THR A 107 -11.58 -4.18 2.24
C THR A 107 -12.81 -3.39 2.68
N THR A 108 -12.91 -3.10 3.98
CA THR A 108 -13.60 -1.89 4.44
C THR A 108 -12.98 -0.65 3.82
N ASP A 109 -13.69 0.48 3.88
CA ASP A 109 -13.18 1.70 3.29
C ASP A 109 -11.84 2.12 3.91
N ILE A 110 -10.91 2.49 3.04
CA ILE A 110 -9.58 3.01 3.33
C ILE A 110 -9.60 4.49 2.94
N LYS A 111 -9.25 5.38 3.87
CA LYS A 111 -9.08 6.80 3.58
C LYS A 111 -7.60 7.14 3.54
N ASP A 112 -7.18 7.80 2.47
CA ASP A 112 -5.84 8.40 2.44
C ASP A 112 -5.80 9.74 3.18
N TYR A 113 -4.62 10.32 3.33
CA TYR A 113 -4.43 11.62 3.98
C TYR A 113 -5.10 12.81 3.25
N SER A 114 -5.58 12.61 2.03
CA SER A 114 -6.34 13.59 1.24
C SER A 114 -7.85 13.35 1.31
N ASP A 115 -8.31 12.46 2.20
CA ASP A 115 -9.70 12.02 2.36
C ASP A 115 -10.29 11.32 1.11
N ASN A 116 -9.46 10.84 0.17
CA ASN A 116 -9.95 9.97 -0.88
C ASN A 116 -10.29 8.61 -0.28
N GLN A 117 -11.38 8.01 -0.76
CA GLN A 117 -11.94 6.80 -0.18
C GLN A 117 -11.87 5.64 -1.18
N TYR A 118 -11.24 4.56 -0.76
CA TYR A 118 -11.05 3.34 -1.53
C TYR A 118 -11.67 2.17 -0.79
N ASN A 119 -12.17 1.16 -1.50
CA ASN A 119 -12.81 0.00 -0.88
C ASN A 119 -12.13 -1.32 -1.27
N GLY A 120 -10.87 -1.22 -1.70
CA GLY A 120 -10.01 -2.32 -2.09
C GLY A 120 -8.86 -1.82 -2.96
N PHE A 121 -8.07 -2.77 -3.46
CA PHE A 121 -6.94 -2.49 -4.35
C PHE A 121 -6.62 -3.72 -5.20
N VAL A 122 -5.90 -3.49 -6.29
CA VAL A 122 -5.16 -4.54 -7.01
C VAL A 122 -3.69 -4.37 -6.67
N ALA A 123 -3.02 -5.45 -6.29
CA ALA A 123 -1.57 -5.50 -6.15
C ALA A 123 -0.99 -6.40 -7.25
N VAL A 124 0.04 -5.93 -7.94
CA VAL A 124 0.75 -6.66 -9.01
C VAL A 124 2.19 -6.86 -8.56
N HIS A 125 2.65 -8.11 -8.54
CA HIS A 125 4.01 -8.44 -8.16
C HIS A 125 4.88 -8.45 -9.42
N TYR A 126 5.89 -7.60 -9.40
CA TYR A 126 6.84 -7.42 -10.50
C TYR A 126 8.18 -8.04 -10.13
N ASN A 127 8.84 -8.64 -11.11
CA ASN A 127 10.23 -9.04 -11.05
C ASN A 127 10.97 -8.35 -12.20
N ILE A 128 12.00 -7.55 -11.89
CA ILE A 128 12.77 -6.79 -12.88
C ILE A 128 14.22 -7.25 -12.82
N ASP A 129 14.72 -7.72 -13.97
CA ASP A 129 16.13 -8.07 -14.19
C ASP A 129 16.71 -7.17 -15.28
N ASN A 130 17.56 -6.22 -14.88
CA ASN A 130 18.17 -5.24 -15.78
C ASN A 130 19.60 -5.66 -16.12
N THR A 131 19.89 -5.93 -17.39
CA THR A 131 21.14 -6.62 -17.78
C THR A 131 22.13 -5.79 -18.59
N GLN A 132 21.69 -4.74 -19.29
CA GLN A 132 22.51 -4.09 -20.32
C GLN A 132 23.05 -2.72 -19.94
N GLN A 133 22.26 -1.89 -19.26
CA GLN A 133 22.60 -0.49 -18.95
C GLN A 133 21.79 0.01 -17.75
N ASP A 134 22.06 1.22 -17.27
CA ASP A 134 21.24 1.82 -16.23
C ASP A 134 19.88 2.26 -16.82
N VAL A 135 18.79 2.05 -16.08
CA VAL A 135 17.43 2.40 -16.50
C VAL A 135 16.62 2.92 -15.31
N SER A 136 15.59 3.70 -15.60
CA SER A 136 14.54 4.09 -14.66
C SER A 136 13.22 3.46 -15.10
N ILE A 137 12.55 2.75 -14.18
CA ILE A 137 11.27 2.07 -14.42
C ILE A 137 10.40 2.19 -13.15
N TYR A 138 9.14 2.60 -13.31
CA TYR A 138 8.27 2.96 -12.18
C TYR A 138 6.95 2.19 -12.15
N PRO A 139 6.93 0.87 -11.88
CA PRO A 139 5.69 0.11 -11.80
C PRO A 139 4.76 0.62 -10.67
N ASN A 140 5.26 1.18 -9.58
CA ASN A 140 4.41 1.75 -8.53
C ASN A 140 3.59 2.97 -9.02
N GLN A 141 4.00 3.58 -10.14
CA GLN A 141 3.33 4.71 -10.79
C GLN A 141 2.59 4.29 -12.08
N ALA A 142 2.39 2.99 -12.30
CA ALA A 142 1.71 2.52 -13.49
C ALA A 142 0.27 3.04 -13.55
N THR A 143 -0.19 3.39 -14.76
CA THR A 143 -1.63 3.56 -15.01
C THR A 143 -2.25 2.19 -15.17
N ILE A 144 -3.32 1.90 -14.42
CA ILE A 144 -4.07 0.65 -14.57
C ILE A 144 -5.52 0.91 -14.98
N VAL A 145 -6.09 0.00 -15.74
CA VAL A 145 -7.53 -0.04 -16.07
C VAL A 145 -8.06 -1.44 -15.80
N THR A 146 -9.14 -1.52 -15.02
CA THR A 146 -9.90 -2.75 -14.79
C THR A 146 -10.88 -3.02 -15.93
N ASP A 147 -11.32 -4.27 -16.07
CA ASP A 147 -12.33 -4.68 -17.04
C ASP A 147 -13.73 -4.10 -16.79
N TYR A 148 -14.01 -3.67 -15.56
CA TYR A 148 -15.21 -2.90 -15.23
C TYR A 148 -15.06 -1.40 -15.46
N GLY A 149 -13.90 -0.94 -15.94
CA GLY A 149 -13.67 0.41 -16.46
C GLY A 149 -13.17 1.44 -15.44
N GLU A 150 -12.74 1.03 -14.25
CA GLU A 150 -12.05 1.94 -13.32
C GLU A 150 -10.59 2.10 -13.74
N GLN A 151 -10.16 3.35 -13.87
CA GLN A 151 -8.79 3.74 -14.19
C GLN A 151 -8.13 4.34 -12.94
N VAL A 152 -6.91 3.93 -12.67
CA VAL A 152 -6.05 4.49 -11.62
C VAL A 152 -4.81 5.05 -12.31
N ASP A 153 -4.63 6.36 -12.24
CA ASP A 153 -3.52 7.06 -12.90
C ASP A 153 -2.27 7.17 -12.03
N ASP A 154 -2.40 6.91 -10.72
CA ASP A 154 -1.31 6.98 -9.76
C ASP A 154 -1.51 5.91 -8.67
N GLY A 155 -0.79 4.79 -8.79
CA GLY A 155 -0.76 3.76 -7.75
C GLY A 155 -0.06 4.22 -6.47
N GLY A 156 0.73 5.29 -6.52
CA GLY A 156 1.69 5.70 -5.51
C GLY A 156 1.12 5.86 -4.10
N VAL A 157 -0.19 6.14 -3.96
CA VAL A 157 -0.87 6.35 -2.68
C VAL A 157 -0.69 5.19 -1.70
N PHE A 158 -0.63 3.94 -2.17
CA PHE A 158 -0.42 2.76 -1.30
C PHE A 158 0.97 2.13 -1.44
N ASN A 159 1.87 2.71 -2.23
CA ASN A 159 3.20 2.18 -2.50
C ASN A 159 4.24 2.82 -1.58
N TYR A 160 4.45 2.21 -0.42
CA TYR A 160 5.39 2.69 0.60
C TYR A 160 6.79 2.09 0.51
N ASP A 161 6.98 1.09 -0.37
CA ASP A 161 8.27 0.43 -0.58
C ASP A 161 9.02 1.01 -1.77
N SER A 162 10.32 1.24 -1.60
CA SER A 162 11.19 1.91 -2.59
C SER A 162 11.93 0.93 -3.50
N TRP A 163 11.25 -0.09 -4.00
CA TRP A 163 11.88 -1.16 -4.78
C TRP A 163 12.05 -0.78 -6.27
N ASP A 164 11.19 0.09 -6.80
CA ASP A 164 11.25 0.58 -8.18
C ASP A 164 12.07 1.88 -8.33
N GLY A 165 12.00 2.53 -9.49
CA GLY A 165 12.78 3.70 -9.83
C GLY A 165 14.05 3.35 -10.59
N ASP A 166 15.21 3.74 -10.08
CA ASP A 166 16.49 3.57 -10.77
C ASP A 166 17.09 2.18 -10.53
N PHE A 167 17.51 1.56 -11.63
CA PHE A 167 18.16 0.26 -11.69
C PHE A 167 19.52 0.41 -12.35
N MET A 168 20.58 0.19 -11.57
CA MET A 168 21.91 0.02 -12.14
C MET A 168 21.95 -1.25 -12.99
N LYS A 169 22.80 -1.24 -14.02
CA LYS A 169 23.11 -2.42 -14.83
C LYS A 169 23.47 -3.63 -13.96
N GLY A 170 22.86 -4.77 -14.28
CA GLY A 170 23.11 -6.06 -13.62
C GLY A 170 22.32 -6.27 -12.33
N THR A 171 21.41 -5.36 -11.99
CA THR A 171 20.59 -5.48 -10.78
C THR A 171 19.29 -6.26 -11.04
N LYS A 172 18.82 -6.93 -9.98
CA LYS A 172 17.50 -7.57 -9.94
C LYS A 172 16.77 -7.06 -8.71
N LYS A 173 15.52 -6.65 -8.89
CA LYS A 173 14.63 -6.30 -7.77
C LYS A 173 13.23 -6.81 -8.08
N ASP A 174 12.46 -7.03 -7.03
CA ASP A 174 11.07 -7.42 -7.08
C ASP A 174 10.27 -6.63 -6.04
N GLY A 175 8.96 -6.59 -6.25
CA GLY A 175 8.06 -5.95 -5.32
C GLY A 175 6.64 -5.82 -5.84
N TRP A 176 5.76 -5.38 -4.95
CA TRP A 176 4.36 -5.12 -5.25
C TRP A 176 4.18 -3.67 -5.70
N GLY A 177 3.52 -3.48 -6.85
CA GLY A 177 2.83 -2.24 -7.16
C GLY A 177 1.36 -2.37 -6.79
N ILE A 178 0.88 -1.48 -5.93
CA ILE A 178 -0.45 -1.50 -5.32
C ILE A 178 -1.25 -0.33 -5.88
N TYR A 179 -2.43 -0.62 -6.41
CA TYR A 179 -3.28 0.34 -7.10
C TYR A 179 -4.65 0.40 -6.41
N PRO A 180 -4.97 1.52 -5.74
CA PRO A 180 -6.20 1.66 -4.97
C PRO A 180 -7.43 1.71 -5.89
N LEU A 181 -8.52 1.04 -5.48
CA LEU A 181 -9.79 1.01 -6.20
C LEU A 181 -10.90 1.63 -5.35
N SER A 182 -11.61 2.59 -5.93
CA SER A 182 -12.74 3.27 -5.30
C SER A 182 -14.01 2.42 -5.34
N LYS A 183 -14.16 1.55 -6.34
CA LYS A 183 -15.41 0.81 -6.60
C LYS A 183 -15.20 -0.66 -6.92
N LEU A 184 -14.37 -1.35 -6.13
CA LEU A 184 -14.23 -2.81 -6.24
C LEU A 184 -15.51 -3.52 -5.75
N PRO A 185 -16.27 -4.22 -6.62
CA PRO A 185 -17.50 -4.88 -6.20
C PRO A 185 -17.23 -6.12 -5.32
N ASP A 186 -16.28 -6.95 -5.74
CA ASP A 186 -15.86 -8.19 -5.08
C ASP A 186 -14.41 -8.52 -5.48
N ALA A 187 -13.66 -9.24 -4.64
CA ALA A 187 -12.28 -9.61 -4.94
C ALA A 187 -12.14 -10.47 -6.22
N SER A 188 -13.16 -11.25 -6.58
CA SER A 188 -13.16 -12.09 -7.78
C SER A 188 -13.69 -11.39 -9.04
N SER A 189 -14.09 -10.12 -8.94
CA SER A 189 -14.80 -9.41 -10.03
C SER A 189 -13.92 -9.05 -11.23
N ILE A 190 -12.60 -8.90 -11.03
CA ILE A 190 -11.66 -8.51 -12.06
C ILE A 190 -11.20 -9.75 -12.84
N LYS A 191 -11.44 -9.79 -14.15
CA LYS A 191 -11.02 -10.87 -15.06
C LYS A 191 -9.88 -10.46 -15.97
N SER A 192 -9.67 -9.17 -16.16
CA SER A 192 -8.50 -8.66 -16.86
C SER A 192 -8.09 -7.28 -16.36
N LEU A 193 -6.80 -6.98 -16.52
CA LEU A 193 -6.19 -5.70 -16.21
C LEU A 193 -5.35 -5.24 -17.39
N ARG A 194 -5.40 -3.95 -17.70
CA ARG A 194 -4.40 -3.31 -18.56
C ARG A 194 -3.51 -2.41 -17.72
N LEU A 195 -2.20 -2.47 -17.94
CA LEU A 195 -1.22 -1.67 -17.22
C LEU A 195 -0.34 -0.92 -18.21
N LYS A 196 0.00 0.33 -17.88
CA LYS A 196 1.02 1.11 -18.58
C LYS A 196 2.11 1.52 -17.63
N ILE A 197 3.35 1.16 -17.96
CA ILE A 197 4.53 1.47 -17.14
C ILE A 197 5.50 2.24 -18.03
N ASP A 198 5.76 3.49 -17.65
CA ASP A 198 6.76 4.31 -18.32
C ASP A 198 8.16 4.00 -17.79
N SER A 199 9.12 4.04 -18.70
CA SER A 199 10.52 3.72 -18.45
C SER A 199 11.42 4.54 -19.36
N SER A 200 12.63 4.80 -18.88
CA SER A 200 13.62 5.56 -19.63
C SER A 200 15.05 5.17 -19.29
N TYR A 201 15.98 5.58 -20.13
CA TYR A 201 17.40 5.61 -19.79
C TYR A 201 18.00 6.93 -20.27
N GLU A 202 19.04 7.37 -19.58
CA GLU A 202 19.75 8.60 -19.92
C GLU A 202 20.68 8.37 -21.12
N THR A 203 20.70 9.33 -22.04
CA THR A 203 21.57 9.31 -23.22
C THR A 203 21.87 10.72 -23.71
N ASP A 204 23.11 10.97 -24.12
CA ASP A 204 23.52 12.25 -24.73
C ASP A 204 23.17 12.31 -26.23
N ASN A 205 22.68 11.21 -26.80
CA ASN A 205 22.24 11.16 -28.19
C ASN A 205 20.82 11.72 -28.32
N TYR A 206 20.71 12.98 -28.74
CA TYR A 206 19.43 13.66 -28.99
C TYR A 206 18.53 12.96 -30.01
N ASP A 207 19.08 12.09 -30.86
CA ASP A 207 18.33 11.34 -31.87
C ASP A 207 17.97 9.91 -31.40
N ASP A 208 18.24 9.55 -30.14
CA ASP A 208 17.88 8.24 -29.58
C ASP A 208 16.39 8.21 -29.18
N GLU A 209 15.53 7.89 -30.14
CA GLU A 209 14.09 7.72 -29.91
C GLU A 209 13.76 6.51 -29.02
N ASN A 210 14.72 5.62 -28.74
CA ASN A 210 14.54 4.43 -27.92
C ASN A 210 14.84 4.68 -26.43
N SER A 211 15.28 5.90 -26.06
CA SER A 211 15.56 6.30 -24.67
C SER A 211 14.34 6.32 -23.76
N TYR A 212 13.13 6.28 -24.34
CA TYR A 212 11.86 6.19 -23.65
C TYR A 212 11.07 4.97 -24.12
N HIS A 213 10.37 4.33 -23.19
CA HIS A 213 9.52 3.19 -23.48
C HIS A 213 8.33 3.14 -22.54
N THR A 214 7.18 2.75 -23.08
CA THR A 214 5.99 2.44 -22.28
C THR A 214 5.64 0.99 -22.51
N TYR A 215 5.75 0.17 -21.45
CA TYR A 215 5.18 -1.17 -21.46
C TYR A 215 3.65 -1.04 -21.46
N ASP A 216 2.96 -1.66 -22.41
CA ASP A 216 1.49 -1.69 -22.50
C ASP A 216 0.99 -3.13 -22.36
N ILE A 217 0.67 -3.49 -21.13
CA ILE A 217 0.51 -4.87 -20.68
C ILE A 217 -0.98 -5.19 -20.56
N ASN A 218 -1.41 -6.34 -21.08
CA ASN A 218 -2.75 -6.85 -20.86
C ASN A 218 -2.66 -8.21 -20.14
N LEU A 219 -3.14 -8.27 -18.91
CA LEU A 219 -3.20 -9.48 -18.10
C LEU A 219 -4.61 -10.05 -18.12
N ASN A 220 -4.74 -11.33 -18.45
CA ASN A 220 -5.96 -12.10 -18.25
C ASN A 220 -5.84 -12.88 -16.94
N LEU A 221 -6.77 -12.67 -16.02
CA LEU A 221 -6.78 -13.27 -14.68
C LEU A 221 -7.73 -14.47 -14.69
N GLN A 222 -7.19 -15.67 -14.50
CA GLN A 222 -7.92 -16.95 -14.51
C GLN A 222 -7.73 -17.72 -13.21
#